data_AF-A0A318I9F3-F1
#
_entry.id   AF-A0A318I9F3-F1
#
_cell.length_a   1.000
_cell.length_b   1.000
_cell.length_c   1.000
_cell.angle_alpha   90.00
_cell.angle_beta   90.00
_cell.angle_gamma   90.00
#
_symmetry.space_group_name_H-M   'P 1'
#
loop_
_entity.id
_entity.type
_entity.pdbx_description
1 polymer ?
#
loop_
_entity_poly.entity_id
_entity_poly.type
_entity_poly.pdbx_seq_one_letter_code
_entity_poly.pdbx_strand_id
1 'polypeptide(L)'
;MDKEVERVFDTTNYTFIPVTVSKTVNEQLPTKITQDNFFQIKQGKTLLGYAFVDQAPSKTAQFDYLVIFNPNLEIIHSKVLIYREEYGGEIGSKRWLGQFTGKTGKDRVSHETNIDGIAGATISVRSMTTSLDNLLQTVGILQEKKMF
;
A
#
# COMPACT_ATOMS: atom_id res chain seq x y z
N MET A 1 5.36 6.85 -9.08
CA MET A 1 5.97 5.73 -8.34
C MET A 1 7.47 5.93 -8.19
N ASP A 2 8.22 6.09 -9.28
CA ASP A 2 9.69 6.23 -9.25
C ASP A 2 10.22 7.27 -8.26
N LYS A 3 9.73 8.51 -8.34
CA LYS A 3 10.10 9.60 -7.41
C LYS A 3 9.94 9.25 -5.93
N GLU A 4 9.01 8.35 -5.59
CA GLU A 4 8.79 7.92 -4.22
C GLU A 4 9.79 6.85 -3.80
N VAL A 5 10.10 5.90 -4.70
CA VAL A 5 11.10 4.84 -4.49
C VAL A 5 12.51 5.43 -4.40
N GLU A 6 12.87 6.33 -5.32
CA GLU A 6 14.16 7.05 -5.29
C GLU A 6 14.37 7.76 -3.96
N ARG A 7 13.32 8.40 -3.43
CA ARG A 7 13.39 9.12 -2.16
C ARG A 7 13.49 8.21 -0.95
N VAL A 8 12.79 7.06 -0.97
CA VAL A 8 12.77 6.13 0.17
C VAL A 8 14.07 5.35 0.26
N PHE A 9 14.65 4.95 -0.87
CA PHE A 9 15.87 4.11 -0.90
C PHE A 9 17.14 4.87 -1.28
N ASP A 10 17.05 6.18 -1.51
CA ASP A 10 18.17 7.05 -1.90
C ASP A 10 18.98 6.51 -3.08
N THR A 11 18.27 6.01 -4.10
CA THR A 11 18.89 5.38 -5.28
C THR A 11 18.03 5.51 -6.52
N THR A 12 18.67 5.75 -7.66
CA THR A 12 18.06 5.74 -9.00
C THR A 12 18.34 4.45 -9.76
N ASN A 13 19.17 3.56 -9.20
CA ASN A 13 19.52 2.28 -9.80
C ASN A 13 18.75 1.14 -9.12
N TYR A 14 17.55 0.87 -9.65
CA TYR A 14 16.70 -0.23 -9.21
C TYR A 14 15.85 -0.78 -10.37
N THR A 15 15.26 -1.94 -10.17
CA THR A 15 14.26 -2.53 -11.08
C THR A 15 13.03 -2.97 -10.30
N PHE A 16 11.87 -2.87 -10.96
CA PHE A 16 10.63 -3.48 -10.48
C PHE A 16 10.46 -4.86 -11.08
N ILE A 17 10.23 -5.86 -10.23
CA ILE A 17 9.91 -7.23 -10.65
C ILE A 17 8.52 -7.56 -10.10
N PRO A 18 7.52 -7.81 -10.96
CA PRO A 18 6.17 -8.12 -10.50
C PRO A 18 6.13 -9.36 -9.59
N VAL A 19 5.41 -9.25 -8.48
CA VAL A 19 5.12 -10.39 -7.60
C VAL A 19 4.09 -11.27 -8.30
N THR A 20 4.44 -12.54 -8.55
CA THR A 20 3.55 -13.48 -9.24
C THR A 20 2.82 -14.36 -8.23
N VAL A 21 1.49 -14.31 -8.27
CA VAL A 21 0.62 -15.13 -7.41
C VAL A 21 -0.24 -16.04 -8.26
N SER A 22 -0.33 -17.32 -7.92
CA SER A 22 -1.17 -18.28 -8.64
C SER A 22 -2.65 -17.89 -8.53
N LYS A 23 -3.45 -18.19 -9.55
CA LYS A 23 -4.88 -17.85 -9.59
C LYS A 23 -5.63 -18.31 -8.33
N THR A 24 -5.41 -19.55 -7.91
CA THR A 24 -6.05 -20.15 -6.72
C THR A 24 -5.71 -19.42 -5.44
N VAL A 25 -4.47 -18.97 -5.27
CA VAL A 25 -4.10 -18.16 -4.09
C VAL A 25 -4.71 -16.77 -4.20
N ASN A 26 -4.63 -16.16 -5.38
CA ASN A 26 -5.12 -14.81 -5.62
C ASN A 26 -6.64 -14.67 -5.37
N GLU A 27 -7.42 -15.72 -5.67
CA GLU A 27 -8.85 -15.79 -5.36
C GLU A 27 -9.15 -15.65 -3.85
N GLN A 28 -8.23 -16.11 -2.98
CA GLN A 28 -8.37 -16.06 -1.53
C GLN A 28 -7.92 -14.72 -0.92
N LEU A 29 -7.23 -13.86 -1.68
CA LEU A 29 -6.68 -12.61 -1.17
C LEU A 29 -7.76 -11.51 -1.07
N PRO A 30 -7.79 -10.73 0.04
CA PRO A 30 -8.63 -9.55 0.15
C PRO A 30 -8.35 -8.50 -0.94
N THR A 31 -7.06 -8.25 -1.20
CA THR A 31 -6.57 -7.43 -2.31
C THR A 31 -5.96 -8.34 -3.38
N LYS A 32 -6.42 -8.23 -4.63
CA LYS A 32 -5.91 -9.04 -5.74
C LYS A 32 -4.53 -8.55 -6.18
N ILE A 33 -3.62 -9.49 -6.43
CA ILE A 33 -2.28 -9.18 -6.94
C ILE A 33 -2.24 -9.39 -8.45
N THR A 34 -1.77 -8.40 -9.18
CA THR A 34 -1.60 -8.42 -10.64
C THR A 34 -0.15 -8.10 -10.99
N GLN A 35 0.18 -8.19 -12.28
CA GLN A 35 1.52 -7.81 -12.75
C GLN A 35 1.79 -6.30 -12.66
N ASP A 36 0.75 -5.51 -12.42
CA ASP A 36 0.80 -4.04 -12.50
C ASP A 36 0.66 -3.36 -11.15
N ASN A 37 0.43 -4.11 -10.07
CA ASN A 37 0.10 -3.52 -8.76
C ASN A 37 1.04 -3.90 -7.62
N PHE A 38 1.85 -4.96 -7.73
CA PHE A 38 2.76 -5.35 -6.66
C PHE A 38 4.12 -5.80 -7.19
N PHE A 39 5.17 -5.15 -6.70
CA PHE A 39 6.52 -5.29 -7.26
C PHE A 39 7.56 -5.49 -6.16
N GLN A 40 8.52 -6.39 -6.39
CA GLN A 40 9.80 -6.36 -5.70
C GLN A 40 10.64 -5.21 -6.28
N ILE A 41 11.36 -4.51 -5.40
CA ILE A 41 12.30 -3.45 -5.75
C ILE A 41 13.70 -4.02 -5.55
N LYS A 42 14.46 -4.21 -6.62
CA LYS A 42 15.82 -4.78 -6.56
C LYS A 42 16.87 -3.83 -7.07
N GLN A 43 18.02 -3.82 -6.39
CA GLN A 43 19.26 -3.25 -6.90
C GLN A 43 20.21 -4.41 -7.19
N GLY A 44 20.30 -4.80 -8.46
CA GLY A 44 21.01 -6.02 -8.87
C GLY A 44 20.38 -7.25 -8.22
N LYS A 45 21.12 -7.93 -7.34
CA LYS A 45 20.65 -9.11 -6.59
C LYS A 45 20.04 -8.76 -5.23
N THR A 46 20.21 -7.53 -4.75
CA THR A 46 19.76 -7.09 -3.43
C THR A 46 18.29 -6.69 -3.51
N LEU A 47 17.46 -7.28 -2.64
CA LEU A 47 16.09 -6.84 -2.42
C LEU A 47 16.11 -5.59 -1.52
N LEU A 48 15.65 -4.46 -2.04
CA LEU A 48 15.50 -3.22 -1.28
C LEU A 48 14.19 -3.20 -0.52
N GLY A 49 13.13 -3.76 -1.11
CA GLY A 49 11.79 -3.76 -0.54
C GLY A 49 10.74 -4.09 -1.58
N TYR A 50 9.52 -3.65 -1.32
CA TYR A 50 8.38 -3.89 -2.21
C TYR A 50 7.59 -2.60 -2.42
N ALA A 51 6.94 -2.46 -3.57
CA ALA A 51 6.01 -1.38 -3.85
C ALA A 51 4.66 -1.95 -4.30
N PHE A 52 3.59 -1.44 -3.70
CA PHE A 52 2.22 -1.74 -4.08
C PHE A 52 1.52 -0.46 -4.54
N VAL A 53 0.84 -0.49 -5.68
CA VAL A 53 0.07 0.64 -6.22
C VAL A 53 -1.32 0.18 -6.62
N ASP A 54 -2.35 0.90 -6.20
CA ASP A 54 -3.73 0.56 -6.54
C ASP A 54 -4.65 1.77 -6.43
N GLN A 55 -5.92 1.56 -6.74
CA GLN A 55 -6.98 2.55 -6.67
C GLN A 55 -7.98 2.18 -5.58
N ALA A 56 -8.56 3.19 -4.95
CA ALA A 56 -9.62 3.02 -3.97
C ALA A 56 -10.72 4.07 -4.17
N PRO A 57 -11.98 3.73 -3.84
CA PRO A 57 -13.10 4.64 -4.02
C PRO A 57 -12.98 5.88 -3.11
N SER A 58 -13.37 7.01 -3.66
CA SER A 58 -13.63 8.25 -2.92
C SER A 58 -15.15 8.46 -2.84
N LYS A 59 -15.65 9.70 -2.75
CA LYS A 59 -17.09 9.95 -2.66
C LYS A 59 -17.82 9.65 -3.98
N THR A 60 -17.22 10.03 -5.10
CA THR A 60 -17.79 9.98 -6.46
C THR A 60 -16.79 9.51 -7.51
N ALA A 61 -15.49 9.49 -7.20
CA ALA A 61 -14.42 9.03 -8.08
C ALA A 61 -13.54 7.96 -7.38
N GLN A 62 -12.32 7.78 -7.86
CA GLN A 62 -11.27 7.00 -7.20
C GLN A 62 -10.04 7.86 -6.93
N PHE A 63 -9.24 7.44 -5.95
CA PHE A 63 -7.89 7.95 -5.74
C PHE A 63 -6.86 6.85 -5.93
N ASP A 64 -5.66 7.23 -6.34
CA ASP A 64 -4.54 6.31 -6.54
C ASP A 64 -3.61 6.42 -5.33
N TYR A 65 -3.11 5.29 -4.84
CA TYR A 65 -2.21 5.25 -3.70
C TYR A 65 -1.05 4.29 -3.91
N LEU A 66 0.05 4.57 -3.22
CA LEU A 66 1.28 3.80 -3.20
C LEU A 66 1.59 3.41 -1.76
N VAL A 67 2.04 2.18 -1.57
CA VAL A 67 2.60 1.66 -0.32
C VAL A 67 3.96 1.06 -0.63
N ILE A 68 4.99 1.47 0.11
CA ILE A 68 6.34 0.91 0.02
C ILE A 68 6.63 0.17 1.33
N PHE A 69 7.14 -1.04 1.18
CA PHE A 69 7.55 -1.91 2.26
C PHE A 69 9.07 -2.07 2.27
N ASN A 70 9.65 -2.30 3.44
CA ASN A 70 11.01 -2.82 3.57
C ASN A 70 11.08 -4.32 3.17
N PRO A 71 12.26 -4.96 3.16
CA PRO A 71 12.39 -6.38 2.82
C PRO A 71 11.61 -7.33 3.75
N ASN A 72 11.26 -6.88 4.96
CA ASN A 72 10.46 -7.65 5.92
C ASN A 72 8.94 -7.44 5.76
N LEU A 73 8.51 -6.75 4.69
CA LEU A 73 7.11 -6.44 4.40
C LEU A 73 6.43 -5.58 5.49
N GLU A 74 7.22 -4.70 6.11
CA GLU A 74 6.73 -3.63 6.99
C GLU A 74 6.59 -2.33 6.18
N ILE A 75 5.47 -1.63 6.36
CA ILE A 75 5.23 -0.35 5.68
C ILE A 75 6.25 0.68 6.16
N ILE A 76 7.06 1.18 5.23
CA ILE A 76 8.01 2.27 5.50
C ILE A 76 7.57 3.59 4.88
N HIS A 77 6.69 3.57 3.88
CA HIS A 77 6.15 4.77 3.26
C HIS A 77 4.80 4.52 2.61
N SER A 78 3.89 5.48 2.72
CA SER A 78 2.59 5.46 2.06
C SER A 78 2.31 6.82 1.45
N LYS A 79 1.65 6.85 0.29
CA LYS A 79 1.38 8.08 -0.44
C LYS A 79 0.09 8.00 -1.24
N VAL A 80 -0.78 9.00 -1.13
CA VAL A 80 -1.82 9.25 -2.14
C VAL A 80 -1.17 9.95 -3.32
N LEU A 81 -1.22 9.32 -4.50
CA LEU A 81 -0.59 9.78 -5.73
C LEU A 81 -1.48 10.77 -6.48
N ILE A 82 -2.75 10.41 -6.66
CA ILE A 82 -3.74 11.22 -7.38
C ILE A 82 -5.04 11.17 -6.59
N TYR A 83 -5.56 12.34 -6.25
CA TYR A 83 -6.88 12.50 -5.63
C TYR A 83 -7.72 13.40 -6.52
N ARG A 84 -8.89 12.92 -6.95
CA ARG A 84 -9.66 13.51 -8.07
C ARG A 84 -10.87 14.34 -7.63
N GLU A 85 -11.03 14.58 -6.33
CA GLU A 85 -12.17 15.34 -5.78
C GLU A 85 -11.70 16.55 -4.98
N GLU A 86 -12.59 17.53 -4.80
CA GLU A 86 -12.31 18.77 -4.06
C GLU A 86 -12.21 18.56 -2.54
N TYR A 87 -12.84 17.52 -2.00
CA TYR A 87 -12.93 17.28 -0.56
C TYR A 87 -12.42 15.89 -0.21
N GLY A 88 -11.71 15.80 0.91
CA GLY A 88 -11.23 14.53 1.45
C GLY A 88 -9.84 14.12 0.98
N GLY A 89 -9.16 14.96 0.20
CA GLY A 89 -7.75 14.77 -0.19
C GLY A 89 -6.77 14.79 0.99
N GLU A 90 -7.26 15.10 2.19
CA GLU A 90 -6.51 15.29 3.43
C GLU A 90 -5.91 13.96 3.91
N ILE A 91 -6.46 12.84 3.45
CA ILE A 91 -5.84 11.50 3.57
C ILE A 91 -4.46 11.41 2.89
N GLY A 92 -4.12 12.35 2.00
CA GLY A 92 -2.81 12.46 1.38
C GLY A 92 -1.74 13.12 2.25
N SER A 93 -2.11 13.62 3.44
CA SER A 93 -1.18 14.28 4.35
C SER A 93 -0.17 13.29 4.96
N LYS A 94 1.09 13.74 5.11
CA LYS A 94 2.15 12.92 5.74
C LYS A 94 1.78 12.50 7.16
N ARG A 95 1.13 13.39 7.92
CA ARG A 95 0.71 13.12 9.30
C ARG A 95 -0.27 11.96 9.36
N TRP A 96 -1.34 12.00 8.56
CA TRP A 96 -2.37 10.97 8.61
C TRP A 96 -1.86 9.62 8.09
N LEU A 97 -1.11 9.62 6.98
CA LEU A 97 -0.51 8.41 6.40
C LEU A 97 0.57 7.78 7.30
N GLY A 98 1.23 8.57 8.15
CA GLY A 98 2.24 8.07 9.09
C GLY A 98 1.70 7.06 10.12
N GLN A 99 0.38 7.00 10.32
CA GLN A 99 -0.25 6.00 11.20
C GLN A 99 -0.07 4.55 10.71
N PHE A 100 0.21 4.37 9.42
CA PHE A 100 0.44 3.06 8.80
C PHE A 100 1.91 2.63 8.82
N THR A 101 2.84 3.54 9.08
CA THR A 101 4.27 3.21 9.17
C THR A 101 4.49 2.18 10.27
N GLY A 102 5.29 1.17 9.97
CA GLY A 102 5.59 0.06 10.88
C GLY A 102 4.55 -1.07 10.90
N LYS A 103 3.42 -0.91 10.21
CA LYS A 103 2.41 -1.97 10.11
C LYS A 103 2.90 -3.08 9.17
N THR A 104 2.56 -4.31 9.52
CA THR A 104 2.95 -5.54 8.82
C THR A 104 1.71 -6.38 8.50
N GLY A 105 1.88 -7.48 7.77
CA GLY A 105 0.77 -8.40 7.48
C GLY A 105 0.14 -9.09 8.70
N LYS A 106 0.66 -8.86 9.91
CA LYS A 106 0.11 -9.34 11.18
C LYS A 106 -0.80 -8.31 11.86
N ASP A 107 -0.80 -7.08 11.38
CA ASP A 107 -1.56 -5.98 11.96
C ASP A 107 -2.94 -5.85 11.31
N ARG A 108 -3.88 -5.28 12.07
CA ARG A 108 -5.20 -4.87 11.60
C ARG A 108 -5.36 -3.37 11.76
N VAL A 109 -5.88 -2.70 10.75
CA VAL A 109 -6.15 -1.26 10.78
C VAL A 109 -7.63 -0.99 10.52
N SER A 110 -8.21 -0.09 11.30
CA SER A 110 -9.63 0.27 11.22
C SER A 110 -9.85 1.72 11.59
N HIS A 111 -10.59 2.41 10.73
CA HIS A 111 -11.06 3.78 10.95
C HIS A 111 -12.03 3.93 12.14
N GLU A 112 -12.52 2.81 12.69
CA GLU A 112 -13.42 2.81 13.86
C GLU A 112 -12.64 2.65 15.17
N THR A 113 -11.43 2.09 15.15
CA THR A 113 -10.73 1.68 16.37
C THR A 113 -9.34 2.24 16.53
N ASN A 114 -8.51 2.27 15.48
CA ASN A 114 -7.07 2.51 15.64
C ASN A 114 -6.42 3.37 14.54
N ILE A 115 -7.22 3.96 13.65
CA ILE A 115 -6.79 4.99 12.70
C ILE A 115 -7.64 6.24 12.91
N ASP A 116 -6.98 7.38 13.10
CA ASP A 116 -7.62 8.67 13.32
C ASP A 116 -8.52 9.05 12.14
N GLY A 117 -9.67 9.63 12.46
CA GLY A 117 -10.54 10.27 11.48
C GLY A 117 -9.97 11.60 10.96
N ILE A 118 -10.54 12.08 9.87
CA ILE A 118 -10.35 13.45 9.37
C ILE A 118 -11.74 14.07 9.20
N ALA A 119 -11.95 15.22 9.85
CA ALA A 119 -13.20 15.95 9.76
C ALA A 119 -13.52 16.30 8.29
N GLY A 120 -14.74 16.01 7.85
CA GLY A 120 -15.17 16.24 6.46
C GLY A 120 -14.66 15.23 5.42
N ALA A 121 -13.84 14.26 5.81
CA ALA A 121 -13.23 13.27 4.90
C ALA A 121 -13.53 11.81 5.29
N THR A 122 -14.63 11.56 6.00
CA THR A 122 -14.98 10.23 6.54
C THR A 122 -14.98 9.12 5.49
N ILE A 123 -15.51 9.38 4.29
CA ILE A 123 -15.58 8.39 3.21
C ILE A 123 -14.16 8.00 2.75
N SER A 124 -13.30 8.99 2.53
CA SER A 124 -11.92 8.80 2.08
C SER A 124 -11.08 8.09 3.14
N VAL A 125 -11.23 8.47 4.41
CA VAL A 125 -10.59 7.81 5.56
C VAL A 125 -10.99 6.34 5.63
N ARG A 126 -12.29 6.06 5.57
CA ARG A 126 -12.81 4.69 5.60
C ARG A 126 -12.24 3.88 4.43
N SER A 127 -12.32 4.42 3.21
CA SER A 127 -11.85 3.68 2.04
C SER A 127 -10.36 3.40 2.08
N MET A 128 -9.53 4.40 2.37
CA MET A 128 -8.08 4.22 2.41
C MET A 128 -7.68 3.25 3.53
N THR A 129 -8.33 3.33 4.69
CA THR A 129 -8.06 2.42 5.81
C THR A 129 -8.44 0.99 5.46
N THR A 130 -9.62 0.77 4.86
CA THR A 130 -10.04 -0.57 4.40
C THR A 130 -9.11 -1.12 3.33
N SER A 131 -8.68 -0.31 2.37
CA SER A 131 -7.73 -0.73 1.33
C SER A 131 -6.38 -1.16 1.93
N LEU A 132 -5.87 -0.41 2.92
CA LEU A 132 -4.64 -0.78 3.63
C LEU A 132 -4.80 -2.02 4.51
N ASP A 133 -5.93 -2.19 5.21
CA ASP A 133 -6.20 -3.41 5.99
C ASP A 133 -6.24 -4.65 5.09
N ASN A 134 -6.90 -4.55 3.93
CA ASN A 134 -6.94 -5.64 2.95
C ASN A 134 -5.55 -5.94 2.39
N LEU A 135 -4.74 -4.91 2.10
CA LEU A 135 -3.37 -5.09 1.63
C LEU A 135 -2.50 -5.78 2.70
N LEU A 136 -2.58 -5.36 3.96
CA LEU A 136 -1.83 -5.98 5.06
C LEU A 136 -2.23 -7.44 5.23
N GLN A 137 -3.53 -7.76 5.24
CA GLN A 137 -4.01 -9.14 5.29
C GLN A 137 -3.52 -9.96 4.09
N THR A 138 -3.56 -9.40 2.86
CA THR A 138 -2.98 -10.04 1.67
C THR A 138 -1.50 -10.35 1.87
N VAL A 139 -0.72 -9.38 2.35
CA VAL A 139 0.71 -9.57 2.63
C VAL A 139 0.93 -10.68 3.66
N GLY A 140 0.15 -10.71 4.74
CA GLY A 140 0.22 -11.76 5.76
C GLY A 140 -0.02 -13.15 5.19
N ILE A 141 -1.09 -13.32 4.39
CA ILE A 141 -1.40 -14.59 3.72
C ILE A 141 -0.25 -15.04 2.79
N LEU A 142 0.33 -14.10 2.03
CA LEU A 142 1.43 -14.41 1.11
C LEU A 142 2.72 -14.79 1.86
N GLN A 143 2.99 -14.17 3.03
CA GLN A 143 4.10 -14.56 3.91
C GLN A 143 3.91 -15.97 4.48
N GLU A 144 2.70 -16.31 4.95
CA GLU A 144 2.38 -17.64 5.47
C GLU A 144 2.55 -18.73 4.40
N LYS A 145 2.20 -18.41 3.15
CA LYS A 145 2.37 -19.29 1.99
C LYS A 145 3.80 -19.31 1.42
N LYS A 146 4.75 -18.58 2.04
CA LYS A 146 6.17 -18.50 1.64
C LYS A 146 6.36 -18.07 0.18
N MET A 147 5.61 -17.05 -0.25
CA MET A 147 5.62 -16.56 -1.64
C MET A 147 6.63 -15.43 -1.92
N PHE A 148 7.52 -15.13 -0.97
CA PHE A 148 8.52 -14.07 -1.05
C PHE A 148 9.92 -14.59 -0.77
#